data_AF-A0A7C6JUE7-F1
#
_entry.id   AF-A0A7C6JUE7-F1
#
_cell.length_a   1.000
_cell.length_b   1.000
_cell.length_c   1.000
_cell.angle_alpha   90.00
_cell.angle_beta   90.00
_cell.angle_gamma   90.00
#
_symmetry.space_group_name_H-M   'P 1'
#
loop_
_entity.id
_entity.type
_entity.pdbx_description
1 polymer ?
#
loop_
_entity_poly.entity_id
_entity_poly.type
_entity_poly.pdbx_seq_one_letter_code
_entity_poly.pdbx_strand_id
1 'polypeptide(L)'
;MNTNKKIAVVVMALSVILAVFLYGTEYSSSADPEQLADTLTEYIFGDDIKVQVVQTKRIDNHMMVLFTDTRYDNFLGLARLKRGLNLRWRPIAANYGNGIGGSRAFRFTIGQERYVAICAVNIDPRIKSYEYVTTDANEVVLHSNTVSEPSFMDIYELEPGYWPRLRLTDSSGSDLAPELWALRDKTVPSAGVGTAEQFMINVFCLLVLFIGFIIARYYWTLSPQRK
;
A
#
# COMPACT_ATOMS: atom_id res chain seq x y z
N MET A 1 -21.89 11.19 43.18
CA MET A 1 -21.52 11.98 41.98
C MET A 1 -22.76 12.70 41.45
N ASN A 2 -22.74 14.03 41.33
CA ASN A 2 -23.84 14.84 40.76
C ASN A 2 -24.19 14.33 39.34
N THR A 3 -25.47 14.30 38.96
CA THR A 3 -25.97 13.86 37.65
C THR A 3 -25.20 14.50 36.49
N ASN A 4 -24.84 15.78 36.59
CA ASN A 4 -24.05 16.48 35.58
C ASN A 4 -22.63 15.89 35.40
N LYS A 5 -21.99 15.47 36.50
CA LYS A 5 -20.69 14.80 36.45
C LYS A 5 -20.79 13.39 35.84
N LYS A 6 -21.91 12.68 36.05
CA LYS A 6 -22.18 11.41 35.35
C LYS A 6 -22.33 11.62 33.84
N ILE A 7 -23.10 12.62 33.43
CA ILE A 7 -23.26 12.97 32.01
C ILE A 7 -21.91 13.30 31.37
N ALA A 8 -21.08 14.11 32.04
CA ALA A 8 -19.75 14.46 31.53
C ALA A 8 -18.85 13.22 31.29
N VAL A 9 -18.81 12.28 32.24
CA VAL A 9 -18.04 11.04 32.10
C VAL A 9 -18.58 10.19 30.95
N VAL A 10 -19.90 10.05 30.84
CA VAL A 10 -20.54 9.27 29.77
C VAL A 10 -20.24 9.87 28.39
N VAL A 11 -20.36 11.19 28.24
CA VAL A 11 -20.05 11.87 26.98
C VAL A 11 -18.59 11.65 26.59
N MET A 12 -17.66 11.82 27.53
CA MET A 12 -16.24 11.60 27.26
C MET A 12 -15.96 10.15 26.84
N ALA A 13 -16.54 9.18 27.54
CA ALA A 13 -16.39 7.76 27.21
C ALA A 13 -16.95 7.45 25.81
N LEU A 14 -18.13 7.97 25.48
CA LEU A 14 -18.75 7.79 24.16
C LEU A 14 -17.91 8.40 23.04
N SER A 15 -17.32 9.58 23.25
CA SER A 15 -16.44 10.21 22.26
C SER A 15 -15.17 9.40 22.01
N VAL A 16 -14.59 8.81 23.07
CA VAL A 16 -13.45 7.89 22.90
C VAL A 16 -13.86 6.63 22.13
N ILE A 17 -14.99 6.01 22.48
CA ILE A 17 -15.51 4.83 21.78
C ILE A 17 -15.75 5.13 20.30
N LEU A 18 -16.36 6.27 19.99
CA LEU A 18 -16.65 6.67 18.61
C LEU A 18 -15.36 6.93 17.82
N ALA A 19 -14.37 7.61 18.42
CA ALA A 19 -13.08 7.84 17.78
C ALA A 19 -12.34 6.52 17.51
N VAL A 20 -12.35 5.58 18.47
CA VAL A 20 -11.74 4.25 18.29
C VAL A 20 -12.47 3.45 17.21
N PHE A 21 -13.79 3.49 17.18
CA PHE A 21 -14.59 2.82 16.16
C PHE A 21 -14.29 3.38 14.77
N LEU A 22 -14.33 4.70 14.62
CA LEU A 22 -14.03 5.39 13.36
C LEU A 22 -12.58 5.12 12.89
N TYR A 23 -11.63 5.08 13.81
CA TYR A 23 -10.25 4.70 13.47
C TYR A 23 -10.17 3.24 12.99
N GLY A 24 -10.92 2.35 13.63
CA GLY A 24 -10.96 0.92 13.31
C GLY A 24 -11.58 0.59 11.95
N THR A 25 -12.48 1.42 11.42
CA THR A 25 -13.05 1.20 10.07
C THR A 25 -12.01 1.38 8.97
N GLU A 26 -11.08 2.32 9.14
CA GLU A 26 -10.00 2.56 8.18
C GLU A 26 -8.81 1.62 8.39
N TYR A 27 -8.45 1.34 9.65
CA TYR A 27 -7.41 0.37 10.00
C TYR A 27 -8.04 -0.96 10.39
N SER A 28 -8.55 -1.67 9.40
CA SER A 28 -9.35 -2.89 9.59
C SER A 28 -8.60 -4.18 9.22
N SER A 29 -7.64 -4.09 8.32
CA SER A 29 -6.98 -5.27 7.72
C SER A 29 -5.95 -5.90 8.64
N SER A 30 -5.92 -7.23 8.73
CA SER A 30 -4.80 -7.95 9.37
C SER A 30 -3.67 -8.19 8.36
N ALA A 31 -2.65 -8.93 8.78
CA ALA A 31 -1.58 -9.38 7.88
C ALA A 31 -1.91 -10.71 7.16
N ASP A 32 -3.11 -11.25 7.39
CA ASP A 32 -3.58 -12.48 6.75
C ASP A 32 -3.77 -12.27 5.23
N PRO A 33 -3.24 -13.15 4.36
CA PRO A 33 -3.32 -12.98 2.91
C PRO A 33 -4.73 -12.89 2.34
N GLU A 34 -5.70 -13.64 2.87
CA GLU A 34 -7.08 -13.61 2.37
C GLU A 34 -7.73 -12.28 2.74
N GLN A 35 -7.56 -11.84 4.00
CA GLN A 35 -8.08 -10.55 4.41
C GLN A 35 -7.41 -9.38 3.65
N LEU A 36 -6.11 -9.48 3.37
CA LEU A 36 -5.40 -8.49 2.55
C LEU A 36 -5.95 -8.46 1.11
N ALA A 37 -6.21 -9.62 0.51
CA ALA A 37 -6.82 -9.72 -0.81
C ALA A 37 -8.20 -9.05 -0.86
N ASP A 38 -9.07 -9.34 0.11
CA ASP A 38 -10.41 -8.72 0.19
C ASP A 38 -10.31 -7.20 0.36
N THR A 39 -9.46 -6.74 1.29
CA THR A 39 -9.24 -5.32 1.56
C THR A 39 -8.73 -4.59 0.31
N LEU A 40 -7.80 -5.20 -0.42
CA LEU A 40 -7.22 -4.58 -1.62
C LEU A 40 -8.18 -4.62 -2.81
N THR A 41 -9.00 -5.66 -2.93
CA THR A 41 -10.07 -5.74 -3.94
C THR A 41 -11.07 -4.60 -3.73
N GLU A 42 -11.47 -4.33 -2.47
CA GLU A 42 -12.33 -3.19 -2.15
C GLU A 42 -11.64 -1.84 -2.40
N TYR A 43 -10.35 -1.74 -2.06
CA TYR A 43 -9.58 -0.51 -2.21
C TYR A 43 -9.33 -0.11 -3.67
N ILE A 44 -9.09 -1.09 -4.54
CA ILE A 44 -8.88 -0.89 -5.98
C ILE A 44 -10.27 -0.79 -6.64
N PHE A 45 -10.97 0.28 -6.30
CA PHE A 45 -12.29 0.58 -6.84
C PHE A 45 -12.14 0.89 -8.34
N GLY A 46 -12.62 0.02 -9.24
CA GLY A 46 -12.83 0.44 -10.63
C GLY A 46 -12.67 -0.57 -11.78
N ASP A 47 -12.13 -1.78 -11.61
CA ASP A 47 -11.79 -2.61 -12.79
C ASP A 47 -12.17 -4.11 -12.64
N ASP A 48 -13.13 -4.43 -11.78
CA ASP A 48 -13.55 -5.81 -11.53
C ASP A 48 -12.39 -6.72 -11.06
N ILE A 49 -11.24 -6.14 -10.63
CA ILE A 49 -10.00 -6.83 -10.25
C ILE A 49 -10.21 -7.66 -8.99
N LYS A 50 -9.79 -8.92 -9.03
CA LYS A 50 -9.85 -9.88 -7.93
C LYS A 50 -8.43 -10.13 -7.46
N VAL A 51 -8.07 -9.45 -6.39
CA VAL A 51 -6.70 -9.48 -5.86
C VAL A 51 -6.38 -10.86 -5.33
N GLN A 52 -5.18 -11.35 -5.68
CA GLN A 52 -4.54 -12.50 -5.06
C GLN A 52 -3.18 -12.07 -4.54
N VAL A 53 -2.95 -12.25 -3.23
CA VAL A 53 -1.69 -11.89 -2.59
C VAL A 53 -0.63 -12.92 -2.96
N VAL A 54 0.47 -12.45 -3.54
CA VAL A 54 1.62 -13.29 -3.95
C VAL A 54 2.69 -13.26 -2.87
N GLN A 55 3.06 -12.06 -2.41
CA GLN A 55 4.11 -11.90 -1.42
C GLN A 55 3.89 -10.63 -0.60
N THR A 56 4.34 -10.66 0.66
CA THR A 56 4.38 -9.46 1.50
C THR A 56 5.79 -9.21 2.04
N LYS A 57 6.20 -7.95 2.13
CA LYS A 57 7.43 -7.51 2.81
C LYS A 57 7.10 -6.30 3.69
N ARG A 58 7.83 -6.15 4.80
CA ARG A 58 7.65 -5.02 5.73
C ARG A 58 8.86 -4.10 5.67
N ILE A 59 8.59 -2.80 5.65
CA ILE A 59 9.58 -1.73 5.74
C ILE A 59 9.02 -0.73 6.76
N ASP A 60 9.62 -0.70 7.95
CA ASP A 60 9.10 0.03 9.11
C ASP A 60 7.62 -0.27 9.40
N ASN A 61 6.80 0.79 9.47
CA ASN A 61 5.36 0.74 9.64
C ASN A 61 4.60 0.62 8.31
N HIS A 62 5.27 0.19 7.24
CA HIS A 62 4.64 -0.09 5.95
C HIS A 62 4.72 -1.57 5.61
N MET A 63 3.65 -2.07 4.99
CA MET A 63 3.61 -3.38 4.37
C MET A 63 3.47 -3.20 2.87
N MET A 64 4.39 -3.81 2.15
CA MET A 64 4.37 -3.93 0.70
C MET A 64 3.72 -5.26 0.36
N VAL A 65 2.71 -5.23 -0.51
CA VAL A 65 1.94 -6.41 -0.92
C VAL A 65 2.02 -6.51 -2.43
N LEU A 66 2.76 -7.51 -2.91
CA LEU A 66 2.74 -7.91 -4.31
C LEU A 66 1.48 -8.74 -4.53
N PHE A 67 0.70 -8.38 -5.53
CA PHE A 67 -0.52 -9.06 -5.87
C PHE A 67 -0.68 -9.26 -7.38
N THR A 68 -1.60 -10.15 -7.75
CA THR A 68 -1.96 -10.46 -9.13
C THR A 68 -3.48 -10.66 -9.26
N ASP A 69 -3.92 -10.91 -10.49
CA ASP A 69 -5.26 -11.32 -10.87
C ASP A 69 -5.12 -12.31 -12.02
N THR A 70 -5.44 -13.57 -11.77
CA THR A 70 -5.21 -14.69 -12.70
C THR A 70 -6.05 -14.62 -13.97
N ARG A 71 -6.98 -13.66 -14.09
CA ARG A 71 -7.75 -13.45 -15.32
C ARG A 71 -6.96 -12.69 -16.39
N TYR A 72 -5.87 -12.03 -16.02
CA TYR A 72 -5.08 -11.20 -16.92
C TYR A 72 -3.65 -11.72 -16.99
N ASP A 73 -3.16 -11.97 -18.21
CA ASP A 73 -1.79 -12.39 -18.42
C ASP A 73 -0.80 -11.30 -18.00
N ASN A 74 0.24 -11.72 -17.28
CA ASN A 74 1.30 -10.86 -16.74
C ASN A 74 0.80 -9.70 -15.86
N PHE A 75 -0.44 -9.75 -15.34
CA PHE A 75 -0.92 -8.73 -14.43
C PHE A 75 -0.25 -8.85 -13.07
N LEU A 76 0.29 -7.73 -12.60
CA LEU A 76 0.80 -7.61 -11.24
C LEU A 76 0.63 -6.19 -10.74
N GLY A 77 0.51 -6.09 -9.42
CA GLY A 77 0.44 -4.82 -8.74
C GLY A 77 1.20 -4.85 -7.44
N LEU A 78 1.59 -3.65 -7.00
CA LEU A 78 2.18 -3.42 -5.70
C LEU A 78 1.28 -2.49 -4.92
N ALA A 79 0.73 -3.01 -3.83
CA ALA A 79 0.01 -2.23 -2.84
C ALA A 79 0.92 -1.90 -1.66
N ARG A 80 0.63 -0.76 -1.05
CA ARG A 80 1.29 -0.31 0.16
C ARG A 80 0.25 -0.03 1.22
N LEU A 81 0.45 -0.61 2.38
CA LEU A 81 -0.37 -0.42 3.56
C LEU A 81 0.43 0.24 4.66
N LYS A 82 -0.24 1.02 5.50
CA LYS A 82 0.33 1.66 6.69
C LYS A 82 -0.23 1.02 7.95
N ARG A 83 0.64 0.78 8.94
CA ARG A 83 0.26 0.25 10.24
C ARG A 83 -0.38 1.33 11.11
N GLY A 84 -1.55 1.01 11.66
CA GLY A 84 -2.25 1.84 12.62
C GLY A 84 -1.82 1.58 14.06
N LEU A 85 -2.25 2.45 14.97
CA LEU A 85 -2.03 2.32 16.41
C LEU A 85 -2.73 1.09 17.01
N ASN A 86 -3.80 0.61 16.35
CA ASN A 86 -4.51 -0.62 16.68
C ASN A 86 -3.83 -1.88 16.11
N LEU A 87 -2.60 -1.77 15.61
CA LEU A 87 -1.80 -2.84 14.99
C LEU A 87 -2.38 -3.45 13.71
N ARG A 88 -3.45 -2.86 13.17
CA ARG A 88 -4.06 -3.22 11.89
C ARG A 88 -3.45 -2.41 10.74
N TRP A 89 -3.76 -2.81 9.52
CA TRP A 89 -3.23 -2.22 8.30
C TRP A 89 -4.34 -1.51 7.52
N ARG A 90 -3.95 -0.42 6.86
CA ARG A 90 -4.79 0.37 5.96
C ARG A 90 -4.08 0.53 4.61
N PRO A 91 -4.73 0.21 3.47
CA PRO A 91 -4.20 0.55 2.16
C PRO A 91 -4.06 2.07 1.99
N ILE A 92 -2.91 2.49 1.47
CA ILE A 92 -2.63 3.91 1.23
C ILE A 92 -2.24 4.20 -0.23
N ALA A 93 -1.82 3.17 -0.96
CA ALA A 93 -1.58 3.24 -2.39
C ALA A 93 -1.59 1.84 -3.01
N ALA A 94 -1.95 1.75 -4.27
CA ALA A 94 -1.76 0.58 -5.12
C ALA A 94 -1.41 1.05 -6.54
N ASN A 95 -0.45 0.38 -7.18
CA ASN A 95 -0.14 0.59 -8.59
C ASN A 95 -0.12 -0.78 -9.26
N TYR A 96 -0.82 -0.93 -10.37
CA TYR A 96 -1.00 -2.21 -11.03
C TYR A 96 -1.07 -2.07 -12.54
N GLY A 97 -0.97 -3.20 -13.24
CA GLY A 97 -1.10 -3.28 -14.68
C GLY A 97 -0.26 -4.39 -15.27
N ASN A 98 -0.07 -4.32 -16.58
CA ASN A 98 0.65 -5.36 -17.30
C ASN A 98 2.16 -5.32 -17.03
N GLY A 99 2.70 -6.44 -16.59
CA GLY A 99 4.13 -6.71 -16.47
C GLY A 99 4.74 -7.19 -17.79
N ILE A 100 6.04 -7.05 -17.91
CA ILE A 100 6.80 -7.45 -19.09
C ILE A 100 7.43 -8.79 -18.80
N GLY A 101 6.97 -9.83 -19.48
CA GLY A 101 7.29 -11.22 -19.15
C GLY A 101 7.02 -11.55 -17.68
N GLY A 102 5.92 -11.02 -17.12
CA GLY A 102 5.53 -11.21 -15.72
C GLY A 102 6.26 -10.32 -14.71
N SER A 103 7.07 -9.35 -15.15
CA SER A 103 7.90 -8.52 -14.27
C SER A 103 7.65 -7.01 -14.42
N ARG A 104 7.75 -6.25 -13.33
CA ARG A 104 7.58 -4.79 -13.32
C ARG A 104 8.32 -4.13 -12.16
N ALA A 105 8.85 -2.94 -12.43
CA ALA A 105 9.42 -2.06 -11.41
C ALA A 105 8.39 -1.05 -10.90
N PHE A 106 8.25 -0.93 -9.58
CA PHE A 106 7.37 0.00 -8.89
C PHE A 106 8.20 0.96 -8.03
N ARG A 107 8.15 2.24 -8.35
CA ARG A 107 8.81 3.28 -7.55
C ARG A 107 7.85 3.80 -6.47
N PHE A 108 8.35 4.01 -5.27
CA PHE A 108 7.56 4.57 -4.17
C PHE A 108 8.46 5.31 -3.16
N THR A 109 7.84 6.10 -2.27
CA THR A 109 8.55 6.90 -1.28
C THR A 109 8.01 6.63 0.11
N ILE A 110 8.85 6.25 1.07
CA ILE A 110 8.50 6.14 2.49
C ILE A 110 9.23 7.25 3.23
N GLY A 111 8.48 8.18 3.84
CA GLY A 111 9.10 9.36 4.45
C GLY A 111 9.83 10.21 3.42
N GLN A 112 11.14 10.39 3.59
CA GLN A 112 12.02 11.11 2.66
C GLN A 112 12.79 10.16 1.73
N GLU A 113 12.73 8.85 1.99
CA GLU A 113 13.50 7.83 1.28
C GLU A 113 12.71 7.31 0.09
N ARG A 114 13.42 7.14 -1.04
CA ARG A 114 12.87 6.64 -2.29
C ARG A 114 13.30 5.21 -2.48
N TYR A 115 12.38 4.41 -2.96
CA TYR A 115 12.56 2.99 -3.16
C TYR A 115 12.10 2.58 -4.55
N VAL A 116 12.65 1.47 -5.01
CA VAL A 116 12.13 0.70 -6.13
C VAL A 116 11.90 -0.74 -5.69
N ALA A 117 10.71 -1.26 -5.95
CA ALA A 117 10.43 -2.69 -5.88
C ALA A 117 10.48 -3.26 -7.30
N ILE A 118 11.35 -4.24 -7.54
CA ILE A 118 11.37 -5.05 -8.75
C ILE A 118 10.61 -6.31 -8.41
N CYS A 119 9.45 -6.47 -9.03
CA CYS A 119 8.53 -7.55 -8.73
C CYS A 119 8.33 -8.42 -9.95
N ALA A 120 8.10 -9.70 -9.74
CA ALA A 120 7.58 -10.59 -10.75
C ALA A 120 6.53 -11.54 -10.21
N VAL A 121 5.59 -11.93 -11.06
CA VAL A 121 4.60 -12.98 -10.81
C VAL A 121 4.61 -13.90 -12.02
N ASN A 122 4.97 -15.16 -11.82
CA ASN A 122 5.10 -16.15 -12.89
C ASN A 122 5.95 -15.65 -14.08
N ILE A 123 7.14 -15.14 -13.78
CA ILE A 123 8.06 -14.56 -14.76
C ILE A 123 8.37 -15.54 -15.92
N ASP A 124 8.59 -15.01 -17.14
CA ASP A 124 8.97 -15.84 -18.29
C ASP A 124 10.19 -16.72 -17.93
N PRO A 125 10.10 -18.06 -18.09
CA PRO A 125 11.12 -19.00 -17.64
C PRO A 125 12.46 -18.87 -18.37
N ARG A 126 12.51 -18.14 -19.49
CA ARG A 126 13.75 -17.80 -20.20
C ARG A 126 14.59 -16.78 -19.42
N ILE A 127 13.95 -15.95 -18.60
CA ILE A 127 14.63 -14.93 -17.79
C ILE A 127 15.40 -15.61 -16.65
N LYS A 128 16.68 -15.25 -16.50
CA LYS A 128 17.60 -15.76 -15.47
C LYS A 128 18.10 -14.69 -14.52
N SER A 129 18.09 -13.44 -14.96
CA SER A 129 18.45 -12.30 -14.12
C SER A 129 17.69 -11.06 -14.57
N TYR A 130 17.70 -10.06 -13.71
CA TYR A 130 17.25 -8.73 -14.08
C TYR A 130 18.31 -7.70 -13.72
N GLU A 131 18.25 -6.58 -14.43
CA GLU A 131 19.06 -5.40 -14.15
C GLU A 131 18.17 -4.16 -14.17
N TYR A 132 18.34 -3.30 -13.18
CA TYR A 132 17.74 -1.98 -13.13
C TYR A 132 18.82 -0.97 -13.50
N VAL A 133 18.69 -0.40 -14.69
CA VAL A 133 19.79 0.31 -15.35
C VAL A 133 19.36 1.72 -15.72
N THR A 134 20.28 2.68 -15.70
CA THR A 134 20.00 4.03 -16.20
C THR A 134 19.74 4.00 -17.72
N THR A 135 18.98 4.97 -18.23
CA THR A 135 18.71 5.14 -19.67
C THR A 135 19.71 6.08 -20.35
N ASP A 136 20.80 6.43 -19.68
CA ASP A 136 21.83 7.32 -20.20
C ASP A 136 22.64 6.64 -21.31
N ALA A 137 23.37 7.43 -22.12
CA ALA A 137 24.20 6.89 -23.20
C ALA A 137 25.23 5.84 -22.73
N ASN A 138 25.69 5.97 -21.48
CA ASN A 138 26.48 4.97 -20.78
C ASN A 138 25.61 4.38 -19.67
N GLU A 139 24.99 3.25 -19.95
CA GLU A 139 24.05 2.64 -19.00
C GLU A 139 24.82 2.14 -17.76
N VAL A 140 24.37 2.58 -16.58
CA VAL A 140 24.91 2.14 -15.29
C VAL A 140 23.91 1.19 -14.65
N VAL A 141 24.38 0.03 -14.20
CA VAL A 141 23.57 -0.91 -13.41
C VAL A 141 23.43 -0.35 -12.00
N LEU A 142 22.20 0.02 -11.63
CA LEU A 142 21.88 0.49 -10.29
C LEU A 142 21.67 -0.70 -9.35
N HIS A 143 20.88 -1.68 -9.80
CA HIS A 143 20.55 -2.89 -9.05
C HIS A 143 20.48 -4.08 -9.99
N SER A 144 20.86 -5.26 -9.53
CA SER A 144 20.76 -6.50 -10.31
C SER A 144 20.60 -7.70 -9.38
N ASN A 145 19.90 -8.72 -9.85
CA ASN A 145 19.83 -9.99 -9.13
C ASN A 145 19.57 -11.16 -10.08
N THR A 146 19.85 -12.37 -9.61
CA THR A 146 19.47 -13.61 -10.28
C THR A 146 18.04 -13.99 -9.89
N VAL A 147 17.27 -14.48 -10.86
CA VAL A 147 15.92 -14.97 -10.63
C VAL A 147 16.00 -16.41 -10.12
N SER A 148 15.80 -16.59 -8.81
CA SER A 148 15.77 -17.92 -8.17
C SER A 148 14.37 -18.54 -8.16
N GLU A 149 13.33 -17.71 -8.16
CA GLU A 149 11.92 -18.10 -8.07
C GLU A 149 11.10 -17.35 -9.13
N PRO A 150 10.02 -17.96 -9.67
CA PRO A 150 9.22 -17.34 -10.72
C PRO A 150 8.40 -16.14 -10.24
N SER A 151 8.20 -16.02 -8.92
CA SER A 151 7.47 -14.91 -8.30
C SER A 151 8.30 -14.34 -7.15
N PHE A 152 8.57 -13.04 -7.18
CA PHE A 152 9.42 -12.38 -6.18
C PHE A 152 9.11 -10.87 -6.09
N MET A 153 9.57 -10.25 -5.02
CA MET A 153 9.52 -8.81 -4.79
C MET A 153 10.82 -8.37 -4.13
N ASP A 154 11.75 -7.81 -4.89
CA ASP A 154 13.01 -7.28 -4.37
C ASP A 154 12.96 -5.77 -4.27
N ILE A 155 13.35 -5.23 -3.12
CA ILE A 155 13.18 -3.81 -2.79
C ILE A 155 14.54 -3.21 -2.50
N TYR A 156 14.82 -2.09 -3.16
CA TYR A 156 16.07 -1.36 -3.05
C TYR A 156 15.81 0.12 -2.81
N GLU A 157 16.71 0.77 -2.08
CA GLU A 157 16.78 2.23 -2.03
C GLU A 157 17.21 2.79 -3.39
N LEU A 158 16.66 3.95 -3.74
CA LEU A 158 16.88 4.59 -5.04
C LEU A 158 17.38 6.01 -4.84
N GLU A 159 18.56 6.28 -5.38
CA GLU A 159 19.08 7.64 -5.46
C GLU A 159 18.27 8.50 -6.46
N PRO A 160 18.03 9.78 -6.15
CA PRO A 160 17.35 10.69 -7.06
C PRO A 160 18.20 10.98 -8.31
N GLY A 161 17.53 11.30 -9.42
CA GLY A 161 18.19 11.84 -10.62
C GLY A 161 18.26 10.90 -11.82
N TYR A 162 17.91 9.63 -11.65
CA TYR A 162 17.95 8.65 -12.74
C TYR A 162 16.56 8.32 -13.29
N TRP A 163 16.50 8.01 -14.59
CA TRP A 163 15.32 7.45 -15.27
C TRP A 163 15.52 5.98 -15.63
N PRO A 164 15.63 5.07 -14.65
CA PRO A 164 16.01 3.70 -14.95
C PRO A 164 14.94 2.88 -15.66
N ARG A 165 15.40 1.92 -16.48
CA ARG A 165 14.61 0.87 -17.11
C ARG A 165 14.96 -0.49 -16.51
N LEU A 166 14.04 -1.45 -16.65
CA LEU A 166 14.26 -2.84 -16.27
C LEU A 166 14.71 -3.63 -17.50
N ARG A 167 15.86 -4.30 -17.40
CA ARG A 167 16.29 -5.35 -18.34
C ARG A 167 16.00 -6.72 -17.75
N LEU A 168 15.60 -7.63 -18.62
CA LEU A 168 15.29 -9.00 -18.26
C LEU A 168 16.19 -9.91 -19.09
N THR A 169 17.22 -10.49 -18.47
CA THR A 169 18.30 -11.15 -19.20
C THR A 169 18.17 -12.67 -19.14
N ASP A 170 18.46 -13.32 -20.25
CA ASP A 170 18.55 -14.78 -20.33
C ASP A 170 19.93 -15.31 -19.87
N SER A 171 20.16 -16.62 -19.99
CA SER A 171 21.45 -17.24 -19.63
C SER A 171 22.63 -16.80 -20.50
N SER A 172 22.38 -16.20 -21.66
CA SER A 172 23.41 -15.64 -22.55
C SER A 172 23.72 -14.17 -22.26
N GLY A 173 22.95 -13.52 -21.38
CA GLY A 173 23.02 -12.10 -21.11
C GLY A 173 22.21 -11.22 -22.08
N SER A 174 21.38 -11.83 -22.93
CA SER A 174 20.56 -11.10 -23.90
C SER A 174 19.32 -10.50 -23.22
N ASP A 175 19.03 -9.22 -23.49
CA ASP A 175 17.86 -8.50 -22.95
C ASP A 175 16.58 -8.89 -23.71
N LEU A 176 15.69 -9.62 -23.03
CA LEU A 176 14.40 -10.07 -23.55
C LEU A 176 13.29 -9.04 -23.37
N ALA A 177 13.50 -7.99 -22.57
CA ALA A 177 12.45 -7.02 -22.26
C ALA A 177 11.82 -6.35 -23.51
N PRO A 178 12.57 -5.99 -24.58
CA PRO A 178 11.97 -5.41 -25.79
C PRO A 178 11.04 -6.36 -26.54
N GLU A 179 11.42 -7.63 -26.68
CA GLU A 179 10.60 -8.68 -27.32
C GLU A 179 9.31 -8.88 -26.52
N LEU A 180 9.43 -9.06 -25.21
CA LEU A 180 8.29 -9.28 -24.31
C LEU A 180 7.35 -8.06 -24.26
N TRP A 181 7.90 -6.85 -24.36
CA TRP A 181 7.10 -5.63 -24.44
C TRP A 181 6.25 -5.56 -25.69
N ALA A 182 6.79 -6.03 -26.84
CA ALA A 182 6.05 -6.05 -28.09
C ALA A 182 4.86 -7.01 -28.05
N LEU A 183 4.95 -8.07 -27.25
CA LEU A 183 3.92 -9.09 -27.06
C LEU A 183 2.87 -8.76 -25.99
N ARG A 184 3.00 -7.61 -25.30
CA ARG A 184 2.12 -7.28 -24.17
C ARG A 184 0.66 -7.12 -24.60
N ASP A 185 -0.24 -7.64 -23.78
CA ASP A 185 -1.67 -7.37 -23.90
C ASP A 185 -1.99 -5.92 -23.48
N LYS A 186 -2.60 -5.16 -24.40
CA LYS A 186 -2.96 -3.75 -24.20
C LYS A 186 -4.34 -3.58 -23.54
N THR A 187 -5.09 -4.67 -23.36
CA THR A 187 -6.41 -4.66 -22.74
C THR A 187 -6.37 -4.83 -21.22
N VAL A 188 -5.21 -5.21 -20.68
CA VAL A 188 -4.98 -5.36 -19.24
C VAL A 188 -5.17 -4.00 -18.53
N PRO A 189 -6.04 -3.92 -17.51
CA PRO A 189 -6.28 -2.68 -16.77
C PRO A 189 -5.02 -2.23 -16.06
N SER A 190 -4.75 -0.93 -16.08
CA SER A 190 -3.55 -0.34 -15.47
C SER A 190 -3.90 1.00 -14.86
N ALA A 191 -3.78 1.11 -13.54
CA ALA A 191 -3.99 2.36 -12.84
C ALA A 191 -3.14 2.44 -11.57
N GLY A 192 -3.13 3.65 -11.00
CA GLY A 192 -2.59 3.93 -9.68
C GLY A 192 -3.70 4.52 -8.81
N VAL A 193 -3.99 3.86 -7.70
CA VAL A 193 -4.90 4.37 -6.66
C VAL A 193 -4.05 4.85 -5.49
N GLY A 194 -4.35 6.03 -4.96
CA GLY A 194 -3.66 6.59 -3.82
C GLY A 194 -4.62 7.35 -2.93
N THR A 195 -4.52 7.12 -1.63
CA THR A 195 -5.33 7.87 -0.66
C THR A 195 -4.66 9.21 -0.39
N ALA A 196 -5.13 10.27 -1.06
CA ALA A 196 -4.69 11.64 -0.78
C ALA A 196 -5.00 12.06 0.68
N GLU A 197 -5.97 11.41 1.32
CA GLU A 197 -6.55 11.79 2.61
C GLU A 197 -6.06 10.94 3.79
N GLN A 198 -4.75 10.68 3.90
CA GLN A 198 -4.22 10.02 5.10
C GLN A 198 -4.51 10.80 6.40
N PHE A 199 -4.66 12.12 6.30
CA PHE A 199 -4.86 13.01 7.44
C PHE A 199 -6.33 13.12 7.90
N MET A 200 -7.31 13.00 6.99
CA MET A 200 -8.71 13.31 7.28
C MET A 200 -9.30 12.44 8.39
N ILE A 201 -9.00 11.13 8.41
CA ILE A 201 -9.51 10.25 9.48
C ILE A 201 -8.98 10.64 10.86
N ASN A 202 -7.69 11.00 10.95
CA ASN A 202 -7.10 11.44 12.20
C ASN A 202 -7.69 12.78 12.64
N VAL A 203 -7.98 13.68 11.69
CA VAL A 203 -8.70 14.94 11.96
C VAL A 203 -10.09 14.66 12.50
N PHE A 204 -10.86 13.76 11.89
CA PHE A 204 -12.20 13.43 12.38
C PHE A 204 -12.16 12.81 13.77
N CYS A 205 -11.21 11.91 14.05
CA CYS A 205 -11.01 11.36 15.39
C CYS A 205 -10.72 12.48 16.41
N LEU A 206 -9.83 13.43 16.07
CA LEU A 206 -9.53 14.58 16.93
C LEU A 206 -10.73 15.50 17.15
N LEU A 207 -11.51 15.77 16.10
CA LEU A 207 -12.72 16.60 16.20
C LEU A 207 -13.76 15.95 17.11
N VAL A 208 -14.00 14.64 16.98
CA VAL A 208 -14.91 13.88 17.85
C VAL A 208 -14.47 13.96 19.30
N LEU A 209 -13.18 13.77 19.57
CA LEU A 209 -12.63 13.87 20.93
C LEU A 209 -12.72 15.31 21.48
N PHE A 210 -12.43 16.31 20.65
CA PHE A 210 -12.46 17.72 21.05
C PHE A 210 -13.88 18.20 21.38
N ILE A 211 -14.86 17.87 20.53
CA ILE A 211 -16.27 18.17 20.78
C ILE A 211 -16.75 17.46 22.05
N GLY A 212 -16.42 16.17 22.21
CA GLY A 212 -16.69 15.39 23.41
C GLY A 212 -16.15 16.05 24.67
N PHE A 213 -14.90 16.52 24.61
CA PHE A 213 -14.25 17.22 25.71
C PHE A 213 -14.96 18.53 26.06
N ILE A 214 -15.33 19.37 25.07
CA ILE A 214 -16.05 20.64 25.32
C ILE A 214 -17.38 20.36 26.03
N ILE A 215 -18.16 19.39 25.54
CA ILE A 215 -19.46 19.05 26.12
C ILE A 215 -19.27 18.49 27.54
N ALA A 216 -18.33 17.57 27.73
CA ALA A 216 -18.03 17.02 29.05
C ALA A 216 -17.59 18.12 30.03
N ARG A 217 -16.73 19.03 29.58
CA ARG A 217 -16.23 20.16 30.37
C ARG A 217 -17.35 21.11 30.78
N TYR A 218 -18.32 21.36 29.89
CA TYR A 218 -19.51 22.17 30.17
C TYR A 218 -20.35 21.56 31.31
N TYR A 219 -20.72 20.27 31.19
CA TYR A 219 -21.47 19.56 32.24
C TYR A 219 -20.69 19.41 33.54
N TRP A 220 -19.37 19.32 33.49
CA TRP A 220 -18.55 19.23 34.69
C TRP A 220 -18.57 20.50 35.55
N THR A 221 -18.64 21.70 34.92
CA THR A 221 -18.71 22.98 35.62
C THR A 221 -20.12 23.47 35.97
N LEU A 222 -21.15 22.83 35.44
CA LEU A 222 -22.53 23.11 35.84
C LEU A 222 -22.71 22.77 37.33
N SER A 223 -22.55 23.79 38.17
CA SER A 223 -22.86 23.73 39.59
C SER A 223 -24.36 23.51 39.76
N PRO A 224 -24.80 22.62 40.66
CA PRO A 224 -26.23 22.44 40.90
C PRO A 224 -26.77 23.76 41.43
N GLN A 225 -27.72 24.36 40.70
CA GLN A 225 -28.54 25.42 41.30
C GLN A 225 -29.31 24.79 42.45
N ARG A 226 -28.99 25.19 43.68
CA ARG A 226 -29.81 24.88 44.85
C ARG A 226 -31.19 25.49 44.59
N LYS A 227 -32.19 24.63 44.43
CA LYS A 227 -33.58 25.01 44.68
C LYS A 227 -33.80 25.00 46.19
#